data_AF-A0A2P8K928-F1
#
_entry.id   AF-A0A2P8K928-F1
#
_cell.length_a   1.000
_cell.length_b   1.000
_cell.length_c   1.000
_cell.angle_alpha   90.00
_cell.angle_beta   90.00
_cell.angle_gamma   90.00
#
_symmetry.space_group_name_H-M   'P 1'
#
loop_
_entity.id
_entity.type
_entity.pdbx_description
1 polymer ?
#
loop_
_entity_poly.entity_id
_entity_poly.type
_entity_poly.pdbx_seq_one_letter_code
_entity_poly.pdbx_strand_id
1 'polypeptide(L)' 'MTSAARLFIPSVADTASVRIIDVTDPSDVDYWTEALGVSETELRLAVAAVGSSVQDVRDHLGK' A
#
# COMPACT_ATOMS: atom_id res chain seq x y z
N MET A 1 -0.43 -7.75 33.76
CA MET A 1 -0.80 -6.41 33.27
C MET A 1 0.01 -6.15 32.01
N THR A 2 -0.70 -5.88 30.92
CA THR A 2 -0.24 -5.42 29.60
C THR A 2 0.64 -6.39 28.79
N SER A 3 -0.06 -7.20 28.00
CA SER A 3 0.46 -7.98 26.87
C SER A 3 1.28 -7.12 25.92
N ALA A 4 2.37 -7.70 25.42
CA ALA A 4 3.30 -7.14 24.46
C ALA A 4 2.59 -6.54 23.24
N ALA A 5 2.70 -5.22 23.06
CA ALA A 5 2.36 -4.58 21.80
C ALA A 5 3.46 -4.91 20.79
N ARG A 6 3.08 -5.65 19.75
CA ARG A 6 3.93 -6.06 18.62
C ARG A 6 4.81 -4.90 18.14
N LEU A 7 6.12 -5.02 18.35
CA LEU A 7 7.12 -4.39 17.49
C LEU A 7 6.95 -4.99 16.09
N PHE A 8 6.12 -4.36 15.26
CA PHE A 8 6.17 -4.59 13.82
C PHE A 8 7.42 -3.87 13.32
N ILE A 9 8.56 -4.57 13.40
CA ILE A 9 9.77 -4.18 12.70
C ILE A 9 9.61 -4.78 11.30
N PRO A 10 9.28 -3.99 10.26
CA PRO A 10 9.36 -4.50 8.91
C PRO A 10 10.81 -4.93 8.65
N SER A 11 10.96 -6.18 8.24
CA SER A 11 12.22 -6.85 7.94
C SER A 11 13.09 -6.01 7.00
N VAL A 12 14.28 -5.63 7.45
CA VAL A 12 15.28 -4.88 6.65
C VAL A 12 15.95 -5.74 5.56
N ALA A 13 15.38 -6.90 5.20
CA ALA A 13 16.08 -7.93 4.46
C ALA A 13 15.42 -8.41 3.15
N ASP A 14 14.39 -7.74 2.64
CA ASP A 14 13.95 -7.94 1.24
C ASP A 14 13.85 -6.58 0.51
N THR A 15 15.01 -6.04 0.19
CA THR A 15 15.17 -4.83 -0.62
C THR A 15 15.20 -5.20 -2.11
N ALA A 16 14.38 -6.14 -2.55
CA ALA A 16 14.16 -6.38 -3.98
C ALA A 16 13.06 -5.44 -4.47
N SER A 17 13.35 -4.15 -4.54
CA SER A 17 12.48 -3.10 -5.12
C SER A 17 11.03 -3.12 -4.62
N VAL A 18 10.82 -2.82 -3.33
CA VAL A 18 9.48 -2.50 -2.82
C VAL A 18 8.91 -1.36 -3.66
N ARG A 19 7.82 -1.64 -4.40
CA ARG A 19 7.11 -0.62 -5.16
C ARG A 19 6.13 0.11 -4.26
N ILE A 20 6.09 1.43 -4.43
CA ILE A 20 5.32 2.36 -3.62
C ILE A 20 4.35 3.10 -4.55
N ILE A 21 3.13 3.36 -4.09
CA ILE A 21 2.10 4.14 -4.75
C ILE A 21 2.17 5.58 -4.23
N ASP A 22 2.51 6.52 -5.11
CA ASP A 22 2.46 7.95 -4.83
C ASP A 22 1.12 8.53 -5.27
N VAL A 23 0.17 8.59 -4.33
CA VAL A 23 -1.16 9.19 -4.58
C VAL A 23 -1.13 10.71 -4.78
N THR A 24 0.02 11.35 -4.63
CA THR A 24 0.20 12.78 -4.93
C THR A 24 0.59 13.03 -6.38
N ASP A 25 1.17 12.04 -7.06
CA ASP A 25 1.43 12.07 -8.50
C ASP A 25 0.19 11.57 -9.26
N PRO A 26 -0.48 12.43 -10.06
CA PRO A 26 -1.66 12.01 -10.80
C PRO A 26 -1.37 10.89 -11.82
N SER A 27 -0.17 10.85 -12.41
CA SER A 27 0.19 9.81 -13.37
C SER A 27 0.37 8.44 -12.70
N ASP A 28 0.86 8.42 -11.45
CA ASP A 28 0.96 7.18 -10.68
C ASP A 28 -0.43 6.71 -10.22
N VAL A 29 -1.32 7.63 -9.84
CA VAL A 29 -2.72 7.33 -9.56
C VAL A 29 -3.42 6.72 -10.79
N ASP A 30 -3.30 7.34 -11.97
CA ASP A 30 -3.87 6.81 -13.21
C ASP A 30 -3.33 5.40 -13.50
N TYR A 31 -2.01 5.20 -13.42
CA TYR A 31 -1.40 3.89 -13.63
C TYR A 31 -1.93 2.82 -12.66
N TRP A 32 -2.00 3.10 -11.36
CA TRP A 32 -2.41 2.12 -10.36
C TRP A 32 -3.91 1.88 -10.33
N THR A 33 -4.73 2.88 -10.64
CA THR A 33 -6.19 2.69 -10.79
C THR A 33 -6.50 1.76 -11.97
N GLU A 34 -5.80 1.91 -13.10
CA GLU A 34 -5.88 0.99 -14.23
C GLU A 34 -5.33 -0.41 -13.88
N ALA A 35 -4.14 -0.48 -13.26
CA ALA A 35 -3.47 -1.74 -12.95
C ALA A 35 -4.24 -2.60 -11.92
N LEU A 36 -4.92 -1.96 -10.97
CA LEU A 36 -5.70 -2.63 -9.92
C LEU A 36 -7.20 -2.74 -10.27
N GLY A 37 -7.66 -2.02 -11.29
CA GLY A 37 -9.06 -1.93 -11.67
C GLY A 37 -9.92 -1.42 -10.51
N VAL A 38 -9.53 -0.27 -9.94
CA VAL A 38 -10.22 0.42 -8.83
C VAL A 38 -10.35 1.90 -9.16
N SER A 39 -11.29 2.59 -8.49
CA SER A 39 -11.38 4.04 -8.59
C SER A 39 -10.23 4.74 -7.85
N GLU A 40 -9.91 5.98 -8.24
CA GLU A 40 -8.94 6.83 -7.53
C GLU A 40 -9.29 6.95 -6.04
N THR A 41 -10.57 7.11 -5.71
CA THR A 41 -11.03 7.20 -4.33
C THR A 41 -10.70 5.92 -3.55
N GLU A 42 -10.98 4.74 -4.12
CA GLU A 42 -10.64 3.46 -3.50
C GLU A 42 -9.13 3.28 -3.32
N LEU A 43 -8.33 3.68 -4.32
CA LEU A 43 -6.87 3.65 -4.22
C LEU A 43 -6.37 4.53 -3.08
N ARG A 44 -6.83 5.78 -2.99
CA ARG A 44 -6.45 6.73 -1.91
C ARG A 44 -6.87 6.23 -0.53
N LEU A 45 -8.07 5.64 -0.42
CA LEU A 45 -8.56 5.08 0.84
C LEU A 45 -7.75 3.86 1.27
N ALA A 46 -7.40 2.97 0.33
CA ALA A 46 -6.56 1.81 0.61
C ALA A 46 -5.17 2.25 1.07
N VAL A 47 -4.54 3.19 0.36
CA VAL A 47 -3.23 3.76 0.75
C VAL A 47 -3.30 4.43 2.12
N ALA A 48 -4.39 5.14 2.43
CA ALA A 48 -4.59 5.71 3.77
C ALA A 48 -4.77 4.64 4.87
N ALA A 49 -5.31 3.48 4.53
CA ALA A 49 -5.57 2.38 5.47
C ALA A 49 -4.33 1.51 5.75
N VAL A 50 -3.53 1.20 4.73
CA VAL A 50 -2.41 0.23 4.85
C VAL A 50 -1.03 0.81 4.51
N GLY A 51 -0.98 2.06 4.08
CA GLY A 51 0.24 2.70 3.60
C GLY A 51 0.43 2.56 2.09
N SER A 52 1.48 3.19 1.58
CA SER A 52 1.74 3.30 0.14
C SER A 52 2.37 2.06 -0.50
N SER A 53 2.59 0.98 0.24
CA SER A 53 3.13 -0.26 -0.30
C SER A 53 2.16 -0.90 -1.28
N VAL A 54 2.59 -1.15 -2.52
CA VAL A 54 1.73 -1.79 -3.54
C VAL A 54 1.21 -3.13 -3.06
N GLN A 55 2.05 -3.90 -2.36
CA GLN A 55 1.69 -5.23 -1.89
C GLN A 55 0.59 -5.17 -0.83
N ASP A 56 0.74 -4.28 0.16
CA ASP A 56 -0.25 -4.12 1.21
C ASP A 56 -1.59 -3.60 0.66
N VAL A 57 -1.52 -2.67 -0.31
CA VAL A 57 -2.72 -2.14 -0.99
C VAL A 57 -3.43 -3.22 -1.80
N ARG A 58 -2.70 -4.08 -2.51
CA ARG A 58 -3.26 -5.23 -3.24
C ARG A 58 -3.92 -6.23 -2.31
N ASP A 59 -3.24 -6.57 -1.22
CA ASP A 59 -3.76 -7.50 -0.22
C ASP A 59 -5.02 -6.93 0.45
N HIS A 60 -5.06 -5.62 0.73
CA HIS A 60 -6.23 -4.93 1.26
C HIS A 60 -7.43 -4.93 0.29
N LEU A 61 -7.17 -4.73 -1.00
CA LEU A 61 -8.18 -4.65 -2.05
C LEU A 61 -8.58 -6.04 -2.63
N GLY A 62 -7.82 -7.09 -2.32
CA GLY A 62 -8.00 -8.43 -2.87
C GLY A 62 -7.65 -8.54 -4.36
N LYS A 63 -6.55 -7.90 -4.80
CA LYS A 63 -6.15 -7.74 -6.21
C LYS A 63 -4.84 -8.42 -6.60
#